data_AF-A0A5C7VYZ2-F1
#
_entry.id   AF-A0A5C7VYZ2-F1
#
_cell.length_a   1.000
_cell.length_b   1.000
_cell.length_c   1.000
_cell.angle_alpha   90.00
_cell.angle_beta   90.00
_cell.angle_gamma   90.00
#
_symmetry.space_group_name_H-M   'P 1'
#
loop_
_entity.id
_entity.type
_entity.pdbx_description
1 polymer ?
#
loop_
_entity_poly.entity_id
_entity_poly.type
_entity_poly.pdbx_seq_one_letter_code
_entity_poly.pdbx_strand_id
1 'polypeptide(L)'
;MASNRPWPDLSALPWSTQRLGQALADCCQRAGHSLMLAGELFDIDHQEDLQALANVLAQDARPARVSLHEALLTLGVAAGA
;
A
#
# COMPACT_ATOMS: atom_id res chain seq x y z
N MET A 1 10.27 1.11 8.83
CA MET A 1 9.97 0.29 10.02
C MET A 1 10.33 1.12 11.24
N ALA A 2 9.35 1.48 12.08
CA ALA A 2 9.54 2.47 13.15
C ALA A 2 9.54 1.87 14.57
N SER A 3 9.32 0.56 14.72
CA SER A 3 9.34 -0.11 16.02
C SER A 3 10.73 -0.66 16.34
N ASN A 4 11.19 -0.45 17.57
CA ASN A 4 12.43 -1.01 18.11
C ASN A 4 12.22 -2.36 18.80
N ARG A 5 11.02 -2.96 18.67
CA ARG A 5 10.69 -4.26 19.25
C ARG A 5 10.70 -5.34 18.17
N PRO A 6 11.03 -6.59 18.52
CA PRO A 6 10.94 -7.69 17.58
C PRO A 6 9.49 -7.88 17.11
N TRP A 7 9.34 -8.38 15.89
CA TRP A 7 8.04 -8.84 15.40
C TRP A 7 7.57 -10.03 16.24
N PRO A 8 6.27 -10.13 16.56
CA PRO A 8 5.71 -11.36 17.11
C PRO A 8 5.78 -12.50 16.09
N ASP A 9 5.50 -13.72 16.53
CA ASP A 9 5.30 -14.84 15.61
C ASP A 9 4.08 -14.58 14.72
N LEU A 10 4.30 -14.57 13.41
CA LEU A 10 3.29 -14.30 12.37
C LEU A 10 2.84 -15.58 11.66
N SER A 11 3.39 -16.75 12.01
CA SER A 11 3.17 -18.01 11.29
C SER A 11 1.69 -18.45 11.26
N ALA A 12 0.95 -18.16 12.33
CA ALA A 12 -0.45 -18.54 12.49
C ALA A 12 -1.46 -17.52 11.92
N LEU A 13 -0.99 -16.47 11.21
CA LEU A 13 -1.90 -15.47 10.63
C LEU A 13 -2.72 -16.05 9.47
N PRO A 14 -3.97 -15.56 9.27
CA PRO A 14 -4.83 -16.00 8.19
C PRO A 14 -4.44 -15.30 6.88
N TRP A 15 -3.29 -15.68 6.34
CA TRP A 15 -2.71 -15.12 5.11
C TRP A 15 -3.70 -15.17 3.94
N SER A 16 -3.63 -14.14 3.09
CA SER A 16 -4.47 -14.02 1.89
C SER A 16 -5.98 -14.04 2.18
N THR A 17 -6.39 -13.63 3.38
CA THR A 17 -7.81 -13.43 3.73
C THR A 17 -8.07 -11.98 4.12
N GLN A 18 -9.33 -11.57 4.00
CA GLN A 18 -9.78 -10.24 4.45
C GLN A 18 -9.57 -10.00 5.96
N ARG A 19 -9.35 -11.06 6.75
CA ARG A 19 -9.14 -10.97 8.19
C ARG A 19 -7.67 -10.72 8.56
N LEU A 20 -6.75 -10.77 7.60
CA LEU A 20 -5.31 -10.64 7.85
C LEU A 20 -4.97 -9.31 8.54
N GLY A 21 -5.52 -8.19 8.07
CA GLY A 21 -5.24 -6.87 8.63
C GLY A 21 -5.59 -6.78 10.12
N GLN A 22 -6.80 -7.21 10.49
CA GLN A 22 -7.22 -7.21 11.89
C GLN A 22 -6.41 -8.20 12.73
N ALA A 23 -6.18 -9.43 12.24
CA ALA A 23 -5.43 -10.45 12.96
C ALA A 23 -3.97 -10.01 13.22
N LEU A 24 -3.35 -9.34 12.24
CA LEU A 24 -2.01 -8.77 12.38
C LEU A 24 -2.00 -7.63 13.41
N ALA A 25 -2.99 -6.73 13.36
CA ALA A 25 -3.11 -5.64 14.32
C ALA A 25 -3.22 -6.17 15.76
N ASP A 26 -4.11 -7.13 15.99
CA ASP A 26 -4.28 -7.74 17.30
C ASP A 26 -3.01 -8.47 17.76
N CYS A 27 -2.31 -9.16 16.84
CA CYS A 27 -1.05 -9.85 17.15
C CYS A 27 0.04 -8.88 17.61
N CYS A 28 0.22 -7.79 16.88
CA CYS A 28 1.19 -6.75 17.22
C CYS A 28 0.85 -6.04 18.54
N GLN A 29 -0.42 -5.71 18.78
CA GLN A 29 -0.86 -5.10 20.03
C GLN A 29 -0.65 -6.02 21.24
N ARG A 30 -0.92 -7.32 21.12
CA ARG A 30 -0.63 -8.30 22.18
C ARG A 30 0.86 -8.42 22.49
N ALA A 31 1.73 -8.22 21.50
CA ALA A 31 3.17 -8.11 21.69
C ALA A 31 3.63 -6.72 22.19
N GLY A 32 2.67 -5.84 22.51
CA GLY A 32 2.86 -4.52 23.10
C GLY A 32 3.18 -3.41 22.10
N HIS A 33 3.17 -3.67 20.80
CA HIS A 33 3.40 -2.61 19.81
C HIS A 33 2.27 -1.59 19.81
N SER A 34 2.61 -0.31 19.58
CA SER A 34 1.64 0.73 19.25
C SER A 34 1.41 0.74 17.74
N LEU A 35 0.14 0.88 17.33
CA LEU A 35 -0.25 0.84 15.92
C LEU A 35 -0.97 2.11 15.49
N MET A 36 -0.76 2.50 14.24
CA MET A 36 -1.51 3.52 13.53
C MET A 36 -1.81 3.00 12.12
N LEU A 37 -3.07 3.10 11.70
CA LEU A 37 -3.47 2.74 10.33
C LEU A 37 -3.20 3.94 9.41
N ALA A 38 -2.47 3.71 8.33
CA ALA A 38 -2.07 4.75 7.37
C ALA A 38 -3.17 5.11 6.35
N GLY A 39 -4.41 4.65 6.57
CA GLY A 39 -5.51 4.76 5.63
C GLY A 39 -5.58 3.57 4.66
N GLU A 40 -6.55 3.63 3.75
CA GLU A 40 -6.71 2.65 2.67
C GLU A 40 -5.83 3.04 1.49
N LEU A 41 -5.10 2.06 0.98
CA LEU A 41 -4.28 2.15 -0.22
C LEU A 41 -4.63 0.94 -1.10
N PHE A 42 -4.12 0.95 -2.33
CA PHE A 42 -4.33 -0.12 -3.27
C PHE A 42 -2.98 -0.62 -3.79
N ASP A 43 -2.90 -1.93 -4.00
CA ASP A 43 -1.78 -2.57 -4.65
C ASP A 43 -1.89 -2.39 -6.17
N ILE A 44 -0.75 -2.52 -6.86
CA ILE A 44 -0.67 -2.48 -8.32
C ILE A 44 -0.23 -3.86 -8.77
N ASP A 45 -1.21 -4.73 -9.03
CA ASP A 45 -0.96 -6.13 -9.39
C ASP A 45 -1.33 -6.41 -10.85
N HIS A 46 -2.30 -5.67 -11.39
CA HIS A 46 -2.83 -5.82 -12.72
C HIS A 46 -2.68 -4.55 -13.57
N GLN A 47 -2.86 -4.70 -14.88
CA GLN A 47 -2.66 -3.60 -15.82
C GLN A 47 -3.71 -2.49 -15.62
N GLU A 48 -4.93 -2.86 -15.28
CA GLU A 48 -6.03 -1.95 -14.96
C GLU A 48 -5.72 -1.04 -13.77
N ASP A 49 -4.89 -1.48 -12.82
CA ASP A 49 -4.51 -0.69 -11.65
C ASP A 49 -3.65 0.51 -12.02
N LEU A 50 -2.92 0.44 -13.16
CA LEU A 50 -2.11 1.55 -13.67
C LEU A 50 -2.97 2.77 -13.99
N GLN A 51 -4.24 2.56 -14.33
CA GLN A 51 -5.18 3.64 -14.58
C GLN A 51 -5.49 4.41 -13.29
N ALA A 52 -5.77 3.69 -12.20
CA ALA A 52 -5.98 4.28 -10.89
C ALA A 52 -4.71 4.98 -10.39
N LEU A 53 -3.55 4.38 -10.64
CA LEU A 53 -2.25 4.99 -10.32
C LEU A 53 -2.03 6.31 -11.06
N ALA A 54 -2.31 6.36 -12.37
CA ALA A 54 -2.19 7.60 -13.15
C ALA A 54 -3.06 8.72 -12.57
N ASN A 55 -4.30 8.41 -12.17
CA ASN A 55 -5.20 9.38 -11.54
C ASN A 55 -4.63 9.93 -10.23
N VAL A 56 -4.06 9.07 -9.38
CA VAL A 56 -3.44 9.48 -8.10
C VAL A 56 -2.20 10.34 -8.33
N LEU A 57 -1.41 10.06 -9.37
CA LEU A 57 -0.17 10.78 -9.65
C LEU A 57 -0.39 12.11 -10.37
N ALA A 58 -1.56 12.34 -10.98
CA ALA A 58 -1.84 13.52 -11.80
C ALA A 58 -1.62 14.87 -11.09
N GLN A 59 -1.73 14.90 -9.76
CA GLN A 59 -1.54 16.10 -8.94
C GLN A 59 -0.36 15.99 -7.96
N ASP A 60 0.47 14.94 -8.08
CA ASP A 60 1.61 14.76 -7.18
C ASP A 60 2.80 15.64 -7.61
N ALA A 61 3.40 16.36 -6.66
CA ALA A 61 4.50 17.28 -6.93
C ALA A 61 5.89 16.66 -6.68
N ARG A 62 5.97 15.43 -6.15
CA ARG A 62 7.25 14.81 -5.82
C ARG A 62 7.97 14.36 -7.10
N PRO A 63 9.25 14.70 -7.32
CA PRO A 63 9.92 14.46 -8.60
C PRO A 63 9.83 13.02 -9.13
N ALA A 64 10.11 12.03 -8.28
CA ALA A 64 10.03 10.63 -8.67
C ALA A 64 8.61 10.19 -9.08
N ARG A 65 7.58 10.77 -8.46
CA ARG A 65 6.18 10.48 -8.77
C ARG A 65 5.72 11.14 -10.05
N VAL A 66 6.20 12.35 -10.34
CA VAL A 66 6.00 13.03 -11.64
C VAL A 66 6.62 12.19 -12.75
N SER A 67 7.87 11.74 -12.60
CA SER A 67 8.53 10.90 -13.60
C SER A 67 7.81 9.55 -13.82
N LEU A 68 7.26 8.95 -12.76
CA LEU A 68 6.43 7.74 -12.89
C LEU A 68 5.14 8.04 -13.67
N HIS A 69 4.48 9.17 -13.40
CA HIS A 69 3.29 9.58 -14.15
C HIS A 69 3.58 9.76 -15.64
N GLU A 70 4.66 10.45 -15.99
CA GLU A 70 5.10 10.63 -17.39
C GLU A 70 5.41 9.31 -18.09
N ALA A 71 6.01 8.34 -17.37
CA ALA A 71 6.26 7.00 -17.89
C ALA A 71 4.94 6.26 -18.20
N LEU A 72 3.92 6.38 -17.35
CA LEU A 72 2.60 5.79 -17.59
C LEU A 72 1.94 6.40 -18.83
N LEU A 73 1.99 7.72 -18.99
CA LEU A 73 1.47 8.40 -20.18
C LEU A 73 2.17 7.94 -21.47
N THR A 74 3.50 7.76 -21.41
CA THR A 74 4.30 7.27 -22.55
C THR A 74 3.91 5.85 -22.94
N LEU A 75 3.51 5.02 -21.97
CA LEU A 75 2.99 3.66 -22.19
C LEU A 75 1.52 3.63 -22.64
N GLY A 76 0.89 4.80 -22.82
CA GLY A 76 -0.52 4.91 -23.23
C GLY A 76 -1.52 4.73 -22.10
N VAL A 77 -1.08 4.74 -20.84
CA VAL A 77 -1.96 4.73 -19.66
C VAL A 77 -2.26 6.18 -19.30
N ALA A 78 -3.39 6.70 -19.76
CA ALA A 78 -3.80 8.08 -19.52
C ALA A 78 -4.79 8.18 -18.38
N ALA A 79 -4.68 9.17 -17.49
CA ALA A 79 -5.67 9.41 -16.44
C ALA A 79 -7.11 9.47 -17.01
N GLY A 80 -8.05 8.76 -16.37
CA GLY A 80 -9.46 8.75 -16.73
C GLY A 80 -10.16 10.00 -16.21
N ALA A 81 -11.16 10.49 -16.96
CA ALA A 81 -12.01 11.61 -16.55
C ALA A 81 -12.96 11.24 -15.40
#